data_AF-A0A5E4QT35-F1
#
_entry.id   AF-A0A5E4QT35-F1
#
_cell.length_a   1.000
_cell.length_b   1.000
_cell.length_c   1.000
_cell.angle_alpha   90.00
_cell.angle_beta   90.00
_cell.angle_gamma   90.00
#
_symmetry.space_group_name_H-M   'P 1'
#
loop_
_entity.id
_entity.type
_entity.pdbx_description
1 polymer ?
#
loop_
_entity_poly.entity_id
_entity_poly.type
_entity_poly.pdbx_seq_one_letter_code
_entity_poly.pdbx_strand_id
1 'polypeptide(L)'
;MNSIKLSREQVCLPSDAYRLLPGMLSWCETNCLRYPPNCPETLCHCPQVCEAIGELEGKEGADVYCMDLCIVYPPKCPKNKCRCY
;
A
#
# COMPACT_ATOMS: atom_id res chain seq x y z
N MET A 1 -19.97 0.07 18.29
CA MET A 1 -19.00 -0.52 17.34
C MET A 1 -18.67 0.54 16.30
N ASN A 2 -17.71 1.42 16.61
CA ASN A 2 -17.18 2.42 15.68
C ASN A 2 -15.66 2.32 15.81
N SER A 3 -15.08 1.38 15.07
CA SER A 3 -13.64 1.28 14.97
C SER A 3 -13.17 2.38 14.03
N ILE A 4 -12.90 3.56 14.60
CA ILE A 4 -11.99 4.51 13.97
C ILE A 4 -10.64 3.79 13.96
N LYS A 5 -10.37 3.03 12.90
CA LYS A 5 -9.03 2.53 12.60
C LYS A 5 -8.19 3.77 12.30
N LEU A 6 -7.49 4.26 13.32
CA LEU A 6 -6.44 5.24 13.14
C LEU A 6 -5.38 4.54 12.26
N SER A 7 -5.38 4.91 10.98
CA SER A 7 -4.49 4.49 9.89
C SER A 7 -3.00 4.57 10.29
N ARG A 8 -2.49 3.58 11.01
CA ARG A 8 -1.04 3.37 11.21
C ARG A 8 -0.47 2.27 10.31
N GLU A 9 -1.33 1.62 9.52
CA GLU A 9 -1.05 0.42 8.73
C GLU A 9 -1.44 0.61 7.26
N GLN A 10 -1.62 1.87 6.82
CA GLN A 10 -2.01 2.19 5.45
C GLN A 10 -0.89 3.00 4.81
N VAL A 11 -0.37 2.48 3.71
CA VAL A 11 0.57 3.17 2.82
C VAL A 11 -0.19 3.57 1.56
N CYS A 12 0.11 4.74 1.03
CA CYS A 12 -0.37 5.23 -0.25
C CYS A 12 0.79 5.30 -1.24
N LEU A 13 0.68 4.50 -2.29
CA LEU A 13 1.72 4.30 -3.28
C LEU A 13 1.40 5.09 -4.56
N PRO A 14 2.41 5.64 -5.26
CA PRO A 14 2.21 6.18 -6.58
C PRO A 14 1.76 5.10 -7.57
N SER A 15 0.88 5.43 -8.50
CA SER A 15 0.56 4.55 -9.61
C SER A 15 1.80 4.30 -10.49
N ASP A 16 1.76 3.25 -11.32
CA ASP A 16 2.93 2.84 -12.12
C ASP A 16 3.44 3.95 -13.06
N ALA A 17 2.57 4.87 -13.47
CA ALA A 17 2.94 6.03 -14.29
C ALA A 17 3.80 7.06 -13.54
N TYR A 18 3.66 7.17 -12.22
CA TYR A 18 4.29 8.22 -11.40
C TYR A 18 5.32 7.67 -10.39
N ARG A 19 5.47 6.34 -10.26
CA ARG A 19 6.38 5.70 -9.28
C ARG A 19 7.86 6.04 -9.41
N LEU A 20 8.30 6.52 -10.58
CA LEU A 20 9.69 6.92 -10.83
C LEU A 20 9.95 8.40 -10.50
N LEU A 21 8.91 9.19 -10.22
CA LEU A 21 9.07 10.59 -9.84
C LEU A 21 9.61 10.70 -8.41
N PRO A 22 10.72 11.42 -8.19
CA PRO A 22 11.25 11.64 -6.85
C PRO A 22 10.22 12.32 -5.95
N GLY A 23 10.09 11.82 -4.71
CA GLY A 23 9.18 12.40 -3.71
C GLY A 23 7.71 12.02 -3.87
N MET A 24 7.32 11.31 -4.94
CA MET A 24 5.91 10.96 -5.17
C MET A 24 5.32 10.07 -4.08
N LEU A 25 6.11 9.15 -3.51
CA LEU A 25 5.70 8.34 -2.36
C LEU A 25 5.30 9.23 -1.17
N SER A 26 6.17 10.16 -0.78
CA SER A 26 5.91 11.10 0.32
C SER A 26 4.70 12.00 0.03
N TRP A 27 4.52 12.40 -1.22
CA TRP A 27 3.35 13.18 -1.64
C TRP A 27 2.05 12.40 -1.47
N CYS A 28 2.02 11.13 -1.88
CA CYS A 28 0.85 10.25 -1.72
C CYS A 28 0.53 10.04 -0.24
N GLU A 29 1.52 9.70 0.60
CA GLU A 29 1.34 9.60 2.05
C GLU A 29 0.70 10.86 2.64
N THR A 30 1.24 12.03 2.30
CA THR A 30 0.80 13.31 2.87
C THR A 30 -0.58 13.73 2.40
N ASN A 31 -0.92 13.50 1.12
CA ASN A 31 -2.14 14.02 0.51
C ASN A 31 -3.31 13.03 0.53
N CYS A 32 -3.05 11.73 0.57
CA CYS A 32 -4.11 10.72 0.60
C CYS A 32 -4.53 10.39 2.03
N LEU A 33 -3.62 10.40 3.02
CA LEU A 33 -3.91 10.06 4.42
C LEU A 33 -4.38 11.26 5.28
N ARG A 34 -4.47 12.46 4.69
CA ARG A 34 -5.04 13.64 5.37
C ARG A 34 -6.57 13.63 5.34
N TYR A 35 -7.18 14.42 6.21
CA TYR A 35 -8.63 14.63 6.22
C TYR A 35 -8.98 16.12 5.96
N PRO A 36 -9.80 16.45 4.95
CA PRO A 36 -10.27 15.56 3.89
C PRO A 36 -9.10 15.12 2.97
N PRO A 37 -9.17 13.92 2.37
CA PRO A 37 -8.18 13.47 1.39
C PRO A 37 -8.09 14.42 0.19
N ASN A 38 -6.87 14.66 -0.28
CA ASN A 38 -6.58 15.50 -1.46
C ASN A 38 -5.74 14.72 -2.48
N CYS A 39 -6.25 13.59 -2.91
CA CYS A 39 -5.49 12.58 -3.61
C CYS A 39 -6.27 12.04 -4.82
N PRO A 40 -5.84 12.35 -6.05
CA PRO A 40 -6.44 11.78 -7.24
C PRO A 40 -6.13 10.28 -7.35
N GLU A 41 -7.14 9.46 -7.60
CA GLU A 41 -7.01 7.99 -7.71
C GLU A 41 -6.09 7.56 -8.87
N THR A 42 -5.91 8.41 -9.88
CA THR A 42 -4.99 8.15 -11.00
C THR A 42 -3.51 8.32 -10.61
N LEU A 43 -3.24 9.10 -9.57
CA LEU A 43 -1.89 9.42 -9.11
C LEU A 43 -1.41 8.45 -8.04
N CYS A 44 -2.28 8.11 -7.09
CA CYS A 44 -1.94 7.26 -5.95
C CYS A 44 -3.01 6.22 -5.70
N HIS A 45 -2.60 5.07 -5.18
CA HIS A 45 -3.48 4.02 -4.68
C HIS A 45 -3.07 3.67 -3.24
N CYS A 46 -4.05 3.40 -2.37
CA CYS A 46 -3.80 3.10 -0.95
C CYS A 46 -4.34 1.70 -0.64
N PRO A 47 -3.61 0.64 -1.01
CA PRO A 47 -4.13 -0.71 -0.93
C PRO A 47 -4.43 -1.09 0.52
N GLN A 48 -5.45 -1.91 0.70
CA GLN A 48 -5.89 -2.38 2.02
C GLN A 48 -5.67 -3.88 2.20
N VAL A 49 -5.58 -4.59 1.08
CA VAL A 49 -5.42 -6.04 1.05
C VAL A 49 -4.21 -6.36 0.21
N CYS A 50 -3.42 -7.32 0.67
CA CYS A 50 -2.32 -7.89 -0.07
C CYS A 50 -2.43 -9.41 -0.03
N GLU A 51 -2.24 -10.03 -1.18
CA GLU A 51 -2.26 -11.48 -1.34
C GLU A 51 -0.90 -11.96 -1.86
N ALA A 52 -0.53 -13.16 -1.42
CA ALA A 52 0.65 -13.84 -1.91
C ALA A 52 0.43 -14.40 -3.33
N ILE A 53 1.39 -14.14 -4.21
CA ILE A 53 1.42 -14.62 -5.59
C ILE A 53 2.74 -15.33 -5.90
N GLY A 54 2.79 -16.05 -7.02
CA GLY A 54 4.02 -16.68 -7.48
C GLY A 54 4.51 -17.74 -6.50
N GLU A 55 5.77 -17.65 -6.07
CA GLU A 55 6.35 -18.67 -5.18
C GLU A 55 5.76 -18.71 -3.75
N LEU A 56 4.99 -17.68 -3.36
CA LEU A 56 4.34 -17.60 -2.05
C LEU A 56 2.86 -17.97 -2.08
N GLU A 57 2.29 -18.18 -3.27
CA GLU A 57 0.87 -18.49 -3.45
C GLU A 57 0.47 -19.77 -2.69
N GLY A 58 -0.63 -19.70 -1.94
CA GLY A 58 -1.17 -20.82 -1.18
C GLY A 58 -0.38 -21.23 0.07
N LYS A 59 0.71 -20.52 0.42
CA LYS A 59 1.46 -20.78 1.66
C LYS A 59 0.77 -20.14 2.85
N GLU A 60 0.62 -20.91 3.92
CA GLU A 60 0.04 -20.43 5.17
C GLU A 60 0.84 -19.23 5.71
N GLY A 61 0.12 -18.13 6.03
CA GLY A 61 0.71 -16.90 6.56
C GLY A 61 1.37 -15.98 5.51
N ALA A 62 1.39 -16.35 4.23
CA ALA A 62 2.03 -15.54 3.19
C ALA A 62 1.31 -14.21 2.93
N ASP A 63 -0.01 -14.16 3.09
CA ASP A 63 -0.77 -12.91 2.95
C ASP A 63 -0.40 -11.91 4.07
N VAL A 64 -0.22 -12.40 5.30
CA VAL A 64 0.26 -11.59 6.44
C VAL A 64 1.66 -11.05 6.15
N TYR A 65 2.56 -11.91 5.66
CA TYR A 65 3.89 -11.48 5.20
C TYR A 65 3.82 -10.38 4.14
N CYS A 66 2.91 -10.49 3.17
CA CYS A 66 2.71 -9.47 2.15
C CYS A 66 2.15 -8.18 2.75
N MET A 67 1.17 -8.24 3.65
CA MET A 67 0.64 -7.08 4.35
C MET A 67 1.75 -6.35 5.13
N ASP A 68 2.53 -7.08 5.93
CA ASP A 68 3.62 -6.51 6.75
C ASP A 68 4.70 -5.80 5.92
N LEU A 69 4.95 -6.25 4.69
CA LEU A 69 5.96 -5.64 3.82
C LEU A 69 5.42 -4.56 2.89
N CYS A 70 4.15 -4.63 2.51
CA CYS A 70 3.60 -3.80 1.44
C CYS A 70 2.79 -2.61 1.94
N ILE A 71 2.08 -2.74 3.07
CA ILE A 71 1.22 -1.68 3.62
C ILE A 71 1.77 -1.06 4.91
N VAL A 72 3.03 -1.35 5.25
CA VAL A 72 3.78 -0.69 6.34
C VAL A 72 4.81 0.27 5.75
N TYR A 73 4.86 1.52 6.24
CA TYR A 73 5.82 2.51 5.77
C TYR A 73 7.20 2.35 6.46
N PRO A 74 8.33 2.42 5.72
CA PRO A 74 8.42 2.48 4.26
C PRO A 74 8.16 1.11 3.62
N PRO A 75 7.38 1.05 2.53
CA PRO A 75 6.99 -0.20 1.90
C PRO A 75 8.21 -0.90 1.28
N LYS A 76 8.36 -2.20 1.54
CA LYS A 76 9.40 -3.09 0.99
C LYS A 76 8.77 -4.24 0.20
N CYS A 77 7.70 -3.92 -0.51
CA CYS A 77 6.84 -4.91 -1.16
C CYS A 77 7.56 -5.68 -2.28
N PRO A 78 7.71 -7.01 -2.18
CA PRO A 78 8.26 -7.83 -3.26
C PRO A 78 7.20 -8.03 -4.37
N LYS A 79 7.23 -7.18 -5.41
CA LYS A 79 6.21 -7.15 -6.48
C LYS A 79 5.98 -8.47 -7.24
N ASN A 80 6.95 -9.39 -7.21
CA ASN A 80 6.83 -10.71 -7.85
C ASN A 80 6.26 -11.80 -6.91
N LYS A 81 6.06 -11.47 -5.63
CA LYS A 81 5.56 -12.39 -4.61
C LYS A 81 4.31 -11.89 -3.89
N CYS A 82 4.02 -10.59 -3.99
CA CYS A 82 2.86 -9.96 -3.37
C CYS A 82 2.13 -9.08 -4.39
N ARG A 83 0.80 -9.16 -4.37
CA ARG A 83 -0.10 -8.26 -5.10
C ARG A 83 -1.01 -7.56 -4.10
N CYS A 84 -1.11 -6.25 -4.18
CA CYS A 84 -1.96 -5.46 -3.29
C CYS A 84 -2.97 -4.63 -4.08
N TYR A 85 -4.15 -4.44 -3.52
CA TYR A 85 -5.25 -3.67 -4.10
C TYR A 85 -6.04 -2.91 -3.03
#